data_AF-A0A2E3YEJ3-F1
#
_entry.id   AF-A0A2E3YEJ3-F1
#
_cell.length_a   1.000
_cell.length_b   1.000
_cell.length_c   1.000
_cell.angle_alpha   90.00
_cell.angle_beta   90.00
_cell.angle_gamma   90.00
#
_symmetry.space_group_name_H-M   'P 1'
#
loop_
_entity.id
_entity.type
_entity.pdbx_description
1 polymer ?
#
loop_
_entity_poly.entity_id
_entity_poly.type
_entity_poly.pdbx_seq_one_letter_code
_entity_poly.pdbx_strand_id
1 'polypeptide(L)'
;MAILKSIGRLFRRRVSLEPAMSVLGRPRLTVHDTGQMRCTACSLCVGACPSHCIQITAAPRPIDSNTEPALSGDRMPETFELDLSRCVLCGLCVEACPVDALHLDGDLPAYATGRDHLRLDANVLKIL
;
A
#
# COMPACT_ATOMS: atom_id res chain seq x y z
N MET A 1 -40.47 -33.28 10.77
CA MET A 1 -40.24 -31.83 10.54
C MET A 1 -38.77 -31.42 10.31
N ALA A 2 -37.78 -32.33 10.38
CA ALA A 2 -36.37 -31.97 10.11
C ALA A 2 -36.02 -31.86 8.61
N ILE A 3 -36.64 -32.69 7.78
CA ILE A 3 -36.33 -32.79 6.32
C ILE A 3 -36.74 -31.51 5.56
N LEU A 4 -37.92 -30.95 5.88
CA LEU A 4 -38.41 -29.70 5.26
C LEU A 4 -37.51 -28.49 5.55
N LYS A 5 -36.87 -28.42 6.74
CA LYS A 5 -35.90 -27.35 7.07
C LYS A 5 -34.60 -27.46 6.26
N SER A 6 -34.19 -28.66 5.85
CA SER A 6 -32.99 -28.85 5.04
C SER A 6 -33.23 -28.54 3.56
N ILE A 7 -34.41 -28.87 3.03
CA ILE A 7 -34.80 -28.54 1.65
C ILE A 7 -34.85 -27.01 1.44
N GLY A 8 -35.25 -26.24 2.45
CA GLY A 8 -35.21 -24.77 2.40
C GLY A 8 -33.81 -24.17 2.18
N ARG A 9 -32.72 -24.90 2.48
CA ARG A 9 -31.35 -24.44 2.20
C ARG A 9 -30.98 -24.60 0.73
N LEU A 10 -31.58 -25.55 0.01
CA LEU A 10 -31.37 -25.75 -1.43
C LEU A 10 -31.97 -24.62 -2.27
N PHE A 11 -33.03 -23.99 -1.77
CA PHE A 11 -33.68 -22.83 -2.41
C PHE A 11 -33.18 -21.47 -1.90
N ARG A 12 -32.22 -21.44 -0.96
CA ARG A 12 -31.51 -20.19 -0.65
C ARG A 12 -30.66 -19.84 -1.86
N ARG A 13 -30.85 -18.62 -2.38
CA ARG A 13 -30.00 -18.02 -3.41
C ARG A 13 -28.54 -18.23 -3.01
N ARG A 14 -27.77 -18.97 -3.81
CA ARG A 14 -26.32 -19.05 -3.61
C ARG A 14 -25.80 -17.63 -3.67
N VAL A 15 -25.25 -17.15 -2.57
CA VAL A 15 -24.42 -15.95 -2.60
C VAL A 15 -23.19 -16.36 -3.40
N SER A 16 -23.15 -15.93 -4.66
CA SER A 16 -21.92 -15.99 -5.44
C SER A 16 -21.00 -14.98 -4.80
N LEU A 17 -20.03 -15.45 -4.01
CA LEU A 17 -18.95 -14.60 -3.55
C LEU A 17 -18.09 -14.34 -4.78
N GLU A 18 -18.37 -13.26 -5.51
CA GLU A 18 -17.38 -12.68 -6.38
C GLU A 18 -16.19 -12.33 -5.49
N PRO A 19 -14.97 -12.78 -5.81
CA PRO A 19 -13.84 -12.55 -4.93
C PRO A 19 -13.58 -11.05 -4.91
N ALA A 20 -13.97 -10.37 -3.83
CA ALA A 20 -13.54 -9.01 -3.50
C ALA A 20 -12.03 -8.93 -3.18
N MET A 21 -11.25 -9.86 -3.71
CA MET A 21 -9.89 -10.21 -3.30
C MET A 21 -8.84 -9.45 -4.11
N SER A 22 -9.24 -8.63 -5.09
CA SER A 22 -8.35 -7.77 -5.86
C SER A 22 -7.92 -6.49 -5.14
N VAL A 23 -8.50 -6.19 -3.97
CA VAL A 23 -8.24 -4.94 -3.23
C VAL A 23 -7.25 -5.14 -2.06
N LEU A 24 -6.91 -6.39 -1.73
CA LEU A 24 -6.00 -6.71 -0.63
C LEU A 24 -4.59 -6.94 -1.19
N GLY A 25 -3.89 -5.82 -1.42
CA GLY A 25 -2.55 -5.79 -1.99
C GLY A 25 -1.50 -5.26 -1.03
N ARG A 26 -0.23 -5.45 -1.36
CA ARG A 26 0.88 -4.81 -0.62
C ARG A 26 0.91 -3.32 -0.97
N PRO A 27 1.00 -2.42 0.02
CA PRO A 27 1.14 -0.99 -0.27
C PRO A 27 2.53 -0.72 -0.86
N ARG A 28 2.55 -0.09 -2.04
CA ARG A 28 3.76 0.27 -2.79
C ARG A 28 3.77 1.77 -3.10
N LEU A 29 4.96 2.36 -3.02
CA LEU A 29 5.19 3.74 -3.43
C LEU A 29 5.26 3.85 -4.96
N THR A 30 4.63 4.88 -5.50
CA THR A 30 4.63 5.19 -6.92
C THR A 30 5.60 6.30 -7.27
N VAL A 31 6.00 6.29 -8.54
CA VAL A 31 6.84 7.31 -9.16
C VAL A 31 6.03 8.10 -10.20
N HIS A 32 6.41 9.35 -10.42
CA HIS A 32 5.97 10.14 -11.55
C HIS A 32 6.62 9.63 -12.85
N ASP A 33 6.06 10.03 -13.99
CA ASP A 33 6.61 9.72 -15.32
C ASP A 33 8.03 10.31 -15.50
N THR A 34 8.38 11.34 -14.73
CA THR A 34 9.72 11.94 -14.66
C THR A 34 10.74 11.08 -13.89
N GLY A 35 10.31 9.94 -13.33
CA GLY A 35 11.14 9.04 -12.51
C GLY A 35 11.28 9.47 -11.05
N GLN A 36 10.65 10.58 -10.63
CA GLN A 36 10.69 11.04 -9.24
C GLN A 36 9.63 10.35 -8.37
N MET A 37 9.97 10.07 -7.11
CA MET A 37 9.00 9.53 -6.16
C MET A 37 7.91 10.57 -5.83
N ARG A 38 6.64 10.12 -5.81
CA ARG A 38 5.49 10.98 -5.48
C ARG A 38 5.40 11.35 -4.01
N CYS A 39 5.98 10.54 -3.12
CA CYS A 39 5.88 10.73 -1.68
C CYS A 39 6.57 12.02 -1.20
N THR A 40 5.87 12.80 -0.39
CA THR A 40 6.37 14.04 0.23
C THR A 40 6.88 13.86 1.66
N ALA A 41 6.94 12.62 2.14
CA ALA A 41 7.30 12.27 3.53
C ALA A 41 6.47 13.02 4.60
N CYS A 42 5.17 13.23 4.35
CA CYS A 42 4.25 13.88 5.29
C CYS A 42 3.89 13.03 6.52
N SER A 43 4.23 11.74 6.51
CA SER A 43 3.99 10.77 7.60
C SER A 43 2.53 10.58 8.00
N LEU A 44 1.56 11.00 7.19
CA LEU A 44 0.13 10.75 7.44
C LEU A 44 -0.21 9.25 7.40
N CYS A 45 0.43 8.49 6.50
CA CYS A 45 0.27 7.04 6.44
C CYS A 45 0.81 6.32 7.69
N VAL A 46 1.83 6.86 8.35
CA VAL A 46 2.35 6.33 9.62
C VAL A 46 1.30 6.50 10.72
N GLY A 47 0.67 7.67 10.80
CA GLY A 47 -0.40 7.96 11.75
C GLY A 47 -1.69 7.18 11.47
N ALA A 48 -2.03 6.97 10.20
CA ALA A 48 -3.21 6.21 9.79
C ALA A 48 -3.07 4.69 9.95
N CYS A 49 -1.85 4.17 10.09
CA CYS A 49 -1.60 2.74 10.14
C CYS A 49 -2.01 2.13 11.50
N PRO A 50 -3.05 1.26 11.55
CA PRO A 50 -3.54 0.69 12.81
C PRO A 50 -2.56 -0.29 13.45
N SER A 51 -1.67 -0.91 12.68
CA SER A 51 -0.65 -1.84 13.18
C SER A 51 0.72 -1.20 13.39
N HIS A 52 0.85 0.12 13.17
CA HIS A 52 2.11 0.87 13.28
C HIS A 52 3.31 0.17 12.60
N CYS A 53 3.10 -0.34 11.39
CA CYS A 53 4.10 -1.12 10.64
C CYS A 53 4.89 -0.31 9.60
N ILE A 54 4.60 1.00 9.47
CA ILE A 54 5.25 1.92 8.51
C ILE A 54 6.18 2.85 9.27
N GLN A 55 7.42 3.04 8.80
CA GLN A 55 8.36 4.06 9.28
C GLN A 55 8.92 4.87 8.10
N ILE A 56 9.09 6.18 8.30
CA ILE A 56 9.59 7.10 7.28
C ILE A 56 10.66 7.99 7.88
N THR A 57 11.81 8.09 7.20
CA THR A 57 12.80 9.15 7.44
C THR A 57 12.73 10.15 6.30
N ALA A 58 12.51 11.43 6.62
CA ALA A 58 12.36 12.49 5.62
C ALA A 58 13.70 13.20 5.37
N ALA A 59 13.98 13.49 4.10
CA ALA A 59 15.11 14.32 3.68
C ALA A 59 14.65 15.45 2.75
N PRO A 60 15.44 16.53 2.60
CA PRO A 60 15.21 17.55 1.58
C PRO A 60 15.23 16.93 0.18
N ARG A 61 14.31 17.36 -0.70
CA ARG A 61 14.32 16.92 -2.10
C ARG A 61 15.48 17.61 -2.84
N PRO A 62 16.34 16.87 -3.55
CA PRO A 62 17.39 17.49 -4.37
C PRO A 62 16.74 18.26 -5.52
N ILE A 63 17.23 19.48 -5.76
CA ILE A 63 16.77 20.32 -6.87
C ILE A 63 17.50 19.83 -8.14
N ASP A 64 16.82 19.08 -9.00
CA ASP A 64 17.32 18.68 -10.30
C ASP A 64 16.49 19.29 -11.45
N SER A 65 16.97 19.15 -12.69
CA SER A 65 16.30 19.70 -13.89
C SER A 65 14.93 19.09 -14.19
N ASN A 66 14.55 18.01 -13.49
CA ASN A 66 13.31 17.26 -13.68
C ASN A 66 12.34 17.43 -12.50
N THR A 67 12.70 18.28 -11.52
CA THR A 67 11.92 18.53 -10.31
C THR A 67 10.79 19.47 -10.65
N GLU A 68 9.64 18.90 -10.99
CA GLU A 68 8.38 19.62 -11.10
C GLU A 68 7.98 20.12 -9.70
N PRO A 69 8.15 21.42 -9.39
CA PRO A 69 7.96 21.94 -8.04
C PRO A 69 6.50 21.84 -7.59
N ALA A 70 5.58 21.82 -8.56
CA ALA A 70 4.14 21.89 -8.33
C ALA A 70 3.53 20.60 -7.76
N LEU A 71 4.16 19.44 -7.94
CA LEU A 71 3.53 18.14 -7.64
C LEU A 71 4.16 17.38 -6.46
N SER A 72 5.36 17.79 -6.03
CA SER A 72 6.26 16.87 -5.32
C SER A 72 6.83 17.40 -3.99
N GLY A 73 6.52 18.66 -3.63
CA GLY A 73 6.89 19.27 -2.34
C GLY A 73 8.40 19.39 -2.06
N ASP A 74 8.76 20.10 -0.98
CA ASP A 74 10.16 20.38 -0.62
C ASP A 74 10.90 19.18 0.00
N ARG A 75 10.17 18.12 0.35
CA ARG A 75 10.67 16.95 1.08
C ARG A 75 10.38 15.67 0.31
N MET A 76 11.24 14.68 0.52
CA MET A 76 11.06 13.32 0.02
C MET A 76 11.45 12.31 1.10
N PRO A 77 10.95 11.07 1.09
CA PRO A 77 11.43 10.06 2.02
C PRO A 77 12.84 9.63 1.62
N GLU A 78 13.78 9.68 2.56
CA GLU A 78 15.10 9.04 2.45
C GLU A 78 14.97 7.53 2.64
N THR A 79 14.15 7.12 3.61
CA THR A 79 13.83 5.72 3.87
C THR A 79 12.32 5.58 4.06
N PHE A 80 11.76 4.52 3.48
CA PHE A 80 10.41 4.06 3.72
C PHE A 80 10.47 2.57 4.07
N GLU A 81 10.11 2.24 5.30
CA GLU A 81 10.11 0.88 5.81
C GLU A 81 8.68 0.43 6.06
N LEU A 82 8.31 -0.72 5.48
CA LEU A 82 7.05 -1.39 5.71
C LEU A 82 7.32 -2.82 6.20
N ASP A 83 6.87 -3.09 7.41
CA ASP A 83 6.91 -4.43 7.98
C ASP A 83 5.67 -5.22 7.54
N LEU A 84 5.84 -6.05 6.51
CA LEU A 84 4.75 -6.87 5.97
C LEU A 84 4.30 -7.96 6.94
N SER A 85 5.13 -8.36 7.91
CA SER A 85 4.73 -9.33 8.94
C SER A 85 3.69 -8.77 9.92
N ARG A 86 3.64 -7.43 10.07
CA ARG A 86 2.68 -6.71 10.90
C ARG A 86 1.59 -6.00 10.10
N CYS A 87 1.71 -5.96 8.77
CA CYS A 87 0.73 -5.29 7.92
C CYS A 87 -0.56 -6.12 7.83
N VAL A 88 -1.70 -5.50 8.13
CA VAL A 88 -3.02 -6.13 8.02
C VAL A 88 -3.72 -5.84 6.68
N LEU A 89 -3.01 -5.25 5.72
CA LEU A 89 -3.48 -4.93 4.36
C LEU A 89 -4.82 -4.16 4.34
N CYS A 90 -5.02 -3.24 5.29
CA CYS A 90 -6.27 -2.51 5.46
C CYS A 90 -6.51 -1.37 4.45
N GLY A 91 -5.49 -0.94 3.71
CA GLY A 91 -5.60 0.16 2.74
C GLY A 91 -5.66 1.57 3.31
N LEU A 92 -5.73 1.76 4.63
CA LEU A 92 -5.83 3.09 5.26
C LEU A 92 -4.66 4.04 4.93
N CYS A 93 -3.48 3.48 4.66
CA CYS A 93 -2.32 4.28 4.26
C CYS A 93 -2.45 4.91 2.86
N VAL A 94 -3.23 4.29 1.97
CA VAL A 94 -3.55 4.83 0.64
C VAL A 94 -4.55 5.97 0.77
N GLU A 95 -5.65 5.73 1.48
CA GLU A 95 -6.70 6.73 1.74
C GLU A 95 -6.17 7.97 2.49
N ALA A 96 -5.21 7.77 3.39
CA ALA A 96 -4.60 8.86 4.15
C ALA A 96 -3.58 9.68 3.36
N CYS A 97 -3.18 9.24 2.15
CA CYS A 97 -2.15 9.91 1.38
C CYS A 97 -2.74 11.12 0.63
N PRO A 98 -2.29 12.36 0.92
CA PRO A 98 -2.85 13.55 0.28
C PRO A 98 -2.39 13.75 -1.17
N VAL A 99 -1.41 12.97 -1.62
CA VAL A 99 -0.77 13.07 -2.94
C VAL A 99 -0.83 11.76 -3.73
N ASP A 100 -1.64 10.80 -3.26
CA ASP A 100 -1.81 9.48 -3.90
C ASP A 100 -0.48 8.78 -4.23
N ALA A 101 0.49 8.87 -3.31
CA ALA A 101 1.81 8.28 -3.50
C ALA A 101 1.83 6.77 -3.27
N LEU A 102 0.85 6.21 -2.54
CA LEU A 102 0.74 4.79 -2.21
C LEU A 102 -0.38 4.13 -3.01
N HIS A 103 -0.14 2.92 -3.52
CA HIS A 103 -1.16 2.07 -4.13
C HIS A 103 -1.08 0.65 -3.57
N LEU A 104 -2.21 -0.08 -3.55
CA LEU A 104 -2.22 -1.49 -3.21
C LEU A 104 -2.01 -2.30 -4.49
N ASP A 105 -0.88 -3.01 -4.58
CA ASP A 105 -0.65 -3.94 -5.68
C ASP A 105 -1.50 -5.18 -5.43
N GLY A 106 -2.59 -5.33 -6.21
CA GLY A 106 -3.58 -6.42 -6.09
C GLY A 106 -3.05 -7.82 -6.40
N ASP A 107 -1.73 -7.96 -6.58
CA ASP A 107 -1.07 -9.25 -6.54
C ASP A 107 -1.27 -9.84 -5.14
N LEU A 108 -1.98 -10.98 -5.10
CA LEU A 108 -2.13 -11.82 -3.91
C LEU A 108 -0.80 -11.83 -3.16
N PRO A 109 -0.78 -11.62 -1.83
CA PRO A 109 0.47 -11.62 -1.11
C PRO A 109 1.12 -12.97 -1.40
N ALA A 110 2.18 -12.95 -2.21
CA ALA A 110 3.14 -14.01 -2.21
C ALA A 110 3.40 -14.20 -0.71
N TYR A 111 3.04 -15.36 -0.17
CA TYR A 111 3.57 -15.81 1.10
C TYR A 111 5.07 -15.84 0.84
N ALA A 112 5.70 -14.70 1.04
CA ALA A 112 7.05 -14.52 0.59
C ALA A 112 7.84 -15.40 1.55
N THR A 113 8.53 -16.33 0.91
CA THR A 113 9.35 -17.32 1.55
C THR A 113 10.58 -16.57 2.05
N GLY A 114 10.42 -15.79 3.13
CA GLY A 114 11.44 -14.86 3.61
C GLY A 114 10.90 -13.98 4.75
N ARG A 115 11.77 -13.57 5.68
CA ARG A 115 11.40 -12.62 6.74
C ARG A 115 11.28 -11.21 6.11
N ASP A 116 10.12 -10.92 5.55
CA ASP A 116 9.89 -9.76 4.67
C ASP A 116 9.75 -8.42 5.40
N HIS A 117 10.88 -7.74 5.57
CA HIS A 117 10.93 -6.31 5.80
C HIS A 117 11.08 -5.65 4.43
N LEU A 118 10.05 -4.94 3.95
CA LEU A 118 10.18 -4.13 2.74
C LEU A 118 10.82 -2.80 3.16
N ARG A 119 12.15 -2.75 3.09
CA ARG A 119 12.92 -1.51 3.24
C ARG A 119 13.16 -0.93 1.85
N LEU A 120 12.47 0.17 1.55
CA LEU A 120 12.72 0.99 0.38
C LEU A 120 13.62 2.14 0.82
N ASP A 121 14.93 2.01 0.60
CA ASP A 121 15.82 3.16 0.64
C ASP A 121 15.59 3.96 -0.65
N ALA A 122 15.56 5.30 -0.57
CA ALA A 122 15.29 6.19 -1.71
C ALA A 122 16.20 5.96 -2.92
N ASN A 123 17.34 5.28 -2.72
CA ASN A 123 18.29 4.88 -3.76
C ASN A 123 17.92 3.59 -4.52
N VAL A 124 16.97 2.77 -4.05
CA VAL A 124 16.68 1.44 -4.60
C VAL A 124 15.62 1.48 -5.72
N LEU A 125 14.99 2.63 -5.95
CA LEU A 125 13.99 2.82 -7.03
C LEU A 125 14.57 2.87 -8.46
N LYS A 126 15.81 2.42 -8.68
CA LYS A 126 16.32 2.07 -10.02
C LYS A 126 15.87 0.70 -10.51
N ILE A 127 15.16 -0.09 -9.71
CA ILE A 127 14.80 -1.47 -10.08
C ILE A 127 13.34 -1.72 -9.76
N LEU A 128 12.45 -1.27 -10.65
CA LEU A 128 11.29 -1.99 -11.16
C LEU A 128 10.80 -1.25 -12.41
#